data_AF-A0A7Y4QHJ5-F1
#
_entry.id   AF-A0A7Y4QHJ5-F1
#
_cell.length_a   1.000
_cell.length_b   1.000
_cell.length_c   1.000
_cell.angle_alpha   90.00
_cell.angle_beta   90.00
_cell.angle_gamma   90.00
#
_symmetry.space_group_name_H-M   'P 1'
#
loop_
_entity.id
_entity.type
_entity.pdbx_description
1 polymer ?
#
loop_
_entity_poly.entity_id
_entity_poly.type
_entity_poly.pdbx_seq_one_letter_code
_entity_poly.pdbx_strand_id
1 'polypeptide(L)'
;LYLSSPIKKRINFALNLQGGWVAGTAEDWDAQLTRYVRYFKDPAYQKVLGNRPLVFLFNRIPRTPKFPDAAAVAAAIQQLRAATTNAGLGNPYIVFQGWNAKNDFNTMQEYGLDAIGAYAVFTDATLGTSYMALAAKGRRMWEAGQTTGANVVPIVTTGWDDRTRVETKTPWTTGSTNYTLPPTPAELANHLADALNWTRNHRTNATPANTVLIYAWNENDEGGWLVPTLNPDGSTNADRLTAIAAKLKHETETNPAPGKNLAPSIQQEP
;
A
#
# COMPACT_ATOMS: atom_id res chain seq x y z
N LEU A 1 3.53 19.83 4.70
CA LEU A 1 3.35 18.80 3.64
C LEU A 1 4.64 18.00 3.48
N TYR A 2 4.57 16.71 3.12
CA TYR A 2 5.74 15.82 3.00
C TYR A 2 6.81 16.35 2.01
N LEU A 3 6.40 16.79 0.81
CA LEU A 3 7.33 17.21 -0.25
C LEU A 3 8.15 18.46 0.09
N SER A 4 7.71 19.26 1.07
CA SER A 4 8.42 20.44 1.57
C SER A 4 9.18 20.17 2.89
N SER A 5 9.15 18.94 3.40
CA SER A 5 9.82 18.60 4.66
C SER A 5 11.34 18.63 4.52
N PRO A 6 12.08 19.23 5.47
CA PRO A 6 13.55 19.22 5.46
C PRO A 6 14.12 17.80 5.58
N ILE A 7 13.35 16.88 6.13
CA ILE A 7 13.73 15.48 6.32
C ILE A 7 13.11 14.54 5.26
N LYS A 8 12.57 15.06 4.15
CA LYS A 8 11.89 14.24 3.12
C LYS A 8 12.76 13.09 2.58
N LYS A 9 14.08 13.26 2.57
CA LYS A 9 15.05 12.26 2.09
C LYS A 9 15.20 11.05 3.01
N ARG A 10 14.61 11.06 4.22
CA ARG A 10 14.71 9.94 5.17
C ARG A 10 13.79 8.77 4.83
N ILE A 11 12.71 9.01 4.09
CA ILE A 11 11.72 8.01 3.72
C ILE A 11 11.33 8.27 2.28
N ASN A 12 11.33 7.24 1.43
CA ASN A 12 10.83 7.37 0.08
C ASN A 12 9.30 7.45 0.04
N PHE A 13 8.74 8.00 -1.03
CA PHE A 13 7.29 8.06 -1.24
C PHE A 13 6.88 7.39 -2.55
N ALA A 14 5.64 6.92 -2.61
CA ALA A 14 4.98 6.45 -3.82
C ALA A 14 3.57 7.05 -3.90
N LEU A 15 3.02 7.15 -5.10
CA LEU A 15 1.62 7.57 -5.27
C LEU A 15 0.67 6.40 -5.00
N ASN A 16 -0.40 6.71 -4.27
CA ASN A 16 -1.62 5.92 -4.29
C ASN A 16 -2.73 6.74 -4.96
N LEU A 17 -3.03 6.42 -6.21
CA LEU A 17 -4.01 7.11 -7.03
C LEU A 17 -5.38 6.51 -6.76
N GLN A 18 -6.32 7.29 -6.25
CA GLN A 18 -7.70 6.83 -6.09
C GLN A 18 -8.47 7.06 -7.40
N GLY A 19 -9.04 5.98 -7.95
CA GLY A 19 -9.67 5.97 -9.27
C GLY A 19 -10.75 7.05 -9.45
N GLY A 20 -11.55 7.32 -8.40
CA GLY A 20 -12.53 8.39 -8.39
C GLY A 20 -11.94 9.79 -8.63
N TRP A 21 -10.78 10.10 -8.06
CA TRP A 21 -10.10 11.39 -8.29
C TRP A 21 -9.41 11.44 -9.63
N VAL A 22 -8.85 10.32 -10.11
CA VAL A 22 -8.29 10.26 -11.47
C VAL A 22 -9.38 10.61 -12.50
N ALA A 23 -10.59 10.09 -12.33
CA ALA A 23 -11.72 10.37 -13.20
C ALA A 23 -12.35 11.75 -13.00
N GLY A 24 -12.51 12.18 -11.74
CA GLY A 24 -13.35 13.32 -11.37
C GLY A 24 -12.63 14.60 -11.02
N THR A 25 -11.30 14.66 -11.17
CA THR A 25 -10.53 15.91 -10.95
C THR A 25 -10.87 16.96 -11.99
N ALA A 26 -10.92 18.23 -11.56
CA ALA A 26 -11.01 19.38 -12.47
C ALA A 26 -9.73 19.59 -13.30
N GLU A 27 -8.61 19.03 -12.84
CA GLU A 27 -7.34 18.99 -13.56
C GLU A 27 -7.46 18.04 -14.77
N ASP A 28 -7.15 18.54 -15.96
CA ASP A 28 -7.11 17.70 -17.16
C ASP A 28 -6.05 16.59 -17.07
N TRP A 29 -6.12 15.62 -17.97
CA TRP A 29 -5.23 14.47 -17.92
C TRP A 29 -3.76 14.82 -18.15
N ASP A 30 -3.47 15.77 -19.03
CA ASP A 30 -2.09 16.11 -19.40
C ASP A 30 -1.37 16.82 -18.25
N ALA A 31 -2.09 17.66 -17.51
CA ALA A 31 -1.61 18.26 -16.28
C ALA A 31 -1.36 17.20 -15.19
N GLN A 32 -2.28 16.24 -15.01
CA GLN A 32 -2.08 15.10 -14.12
C GLN A 32 -0.84 14.27 -14.50
N LEU A 33 -0.69 13.92 -15.78
CA LEU A 33 0.47 13.20 -16.31
C LEU A 33 1.77 13.93 -16.01
N THR A 34 1.83 15.23 -16.32
CA THR A 34 2.99 16.08 -16.05
C THR A 34 3.34 16.08 -14.57
N ARG A 35 2.34 16.18 -13.70
CA ARG A 35 2.50 16.14 -12.24
C ARG A 35 3.02 14.80 -11.75
N TYR A 36 2.49 13.67 -12.25
CA TYR A 36 2.94 12.33 -11.87
C TYR A 36 4.38 12.07 -12.30
N VAL A 37 4.73 12.37 -13.56
CA VAL A 37 6.11 12.20 -14.06
C VAL A 37 7.09 13.08 -13.28
N ARG A 38 6.71 14.31 -12.91
CA ARG A 38 7.52 15.15 -12.04
C ARG A 38 7.81 14.47 -10.69
N TYR A 39 6.81 13.82 -10.08
CA TYR A 39 7.02 13.07 -8.83
C TYR A 39 7.92 11.86 -9.05
N PHE A 40 7.75 11.12 -10.13
CA PHE A 40 8.56 9.93 -10.43
C PHE A 40 10.06 10.25 -10.60
N LYS A 41 10.38 11.49 -10.98
CA LYS A 41 11.75 12.00 -11.09
C LYS A 41 12.36 12.43 -9.75
N ASP A 42 11.59 12.59 -8.68
CA ASP A 42 12.14 12.95 -7.37
C ASP A 42 13.07 11.82 -6.88
N PRO A 43 14.30 12.11 -6.41
CA PRO A 43 15.21 11.09 -5.90
C PRO A 43 14.65 10.29 -4.71
N ALA A 44 13.70 10.84 -3.96
CA ALA A 44 12.99 10.17 -2.88
C ALA A 44 11.76 9.38 -3.38
N TYR A 45 11.50 9.30 -4.68
CA TYR A 45 10.41 8.46 -5.20
C TYR A 45 10.79 6.98 -5.13
N GLN A 46 9.92 6.15 -4.55
CA GLN A 46 10.14 4.72 -4.43
C GLN A 46 10.06 4.04 -5.81
N LYS A 47 11.13 3.35 -6.17
CA LYS A 47 11.22 2.57 -7.41
C LYS A 47 11.41 1.09 -7.10
N VAL A 48 10.95 0.24 -7.99
CA VAL A 48 11.07 -1.21 -7.91
C VAL A 48 11.65 -1.74 -9.22
N LEU A 49 12.15 -2.97 -9.21
CA LEU A 49 12.65 -3.63 -10.42
C LEU A 49 13.64 -2.74 -11.21
N GLY A 50 14.59 -2.15 -10.50
CA GLY A 50 15.49 -1.12 -11.03
C GLY A 50 14.86 0.27 -10.96
N ASN A 51 14.63 0.89 -12.11
CA ASN A 51 14.23 2.30 -12.21
C ASN A 51 12.72 2.49 -12.48
N ARG A 52 11.86 1.50 -12.17
CA ARG A 52 10.41 1.58 -12.40
C ARG A 52 9.70 2.30 -11.23
N PRO A 53 9.03 3.44 -11.44
CA PRO A 53 8.24 4.08 -10.38
C PRO A 53 7.13 3.16 -9.86
N LEU A 54 7.05 2.95 -8.54
CA LEU A 54 5.94 2.21 -7.92
C LEU A 54 4.69 3.10 -7.83
N VAL A 55 3.55 2.61 -8.29
CA VAL A 55 2.26 3.32 -8.23
C VAL A 55 1.19 2.35 -7.76
N PHE A 56 0.36 2.78 -6.82
CA PHE A 56 -0.86 2.06 -6.46
C PHE A 56 -2.06 2.73 -7.13
N LEU A 57 -3.00 1.94 -7.64
CA LEU A 57 -4.29 2.39 -8.13
C LEU A 57 -5.39 1.83 -7.23
N PHE A 58 -5.87 2.67 -6.32
CA PHE A 58 -6.96 2.36 -5.43
C PHE A 58 -8.31 2.46 -6.13
N ASN A 59 -9.00 1.32 -6.22
CA ASN A 59 -10.28 1.14 -6.90
C ASN A 59 -10.23 1.36 -8.42
N ARG A 60 -11.29 0.88 -9.08
CA ARG A 60 -11.49 1.15 -10.52
C ARG A 60 -11.67 2.65 -10.76
N ILE A 61 -11.23 3.09 -11.92
CA ILE A 61 -11.55 4.43 -12.44
C ILE A 61 -13.02 4.37 -12.88
N PRO A 62 -13.92 5.18 -12.29
CA PRO A 62 -15.34 5.13 -12.61
C PRO A 62 -15.59 5.63 -14.04
N ARG A 63 -16.70 5.16 -14.62
CA ARG A 63 -17.11 5.57 -15.95
C ARG A 63 -17.47 7.06 -15.95
N THR A 64 -16.85 7.80 -16.85
CA THR A 64 -17.08 9.24 -17.07
C THR A 64 -17.00 9.52 -18.58
N PRO A 65 -17.38 10.73 -19.06
CA PRO A 65 -17.14 11.09 -20.46
C PRO A 65 -15.66 10.98 -20.87
N LYS A 66 -14.73 11.23 -19.94
CA LYS A 66 -13.28 11.09 -20.13
C LYS A 66 -12.82 9.62 -20.16
N PHE A 67 -13.44 8.79 -19.33
CA PHE A 67 -13.16 7.35 -19.22
C PHE A 67 -14.44 6.55 -19.46
N PRO A 68 -14.91 6.46 -20.72
CA PRO A 68 -16.19 5.83 -21.04
C PRO A 68 -16.17 4.31 -20.86
N ASP A 69 -15.00 3.68 -20.90
CA ASP A 69 -14.81 2.24 -20.80
C ASP A 69 -13.38 1.89 -20.34
N ALA A 70 -13.10 0.59 -20.22
CA ALA A 70 -11.79 0.10 -19.82
C ALA A 70 -10.69 0.35 -20.88
N ALA A 71 -11.04 0.43 -22.16
CA ALA A 71 -10.08 0.69 -23.23
C ALA A 71 -9.55 2.13 -23.16
N ALA A 72 -10.42 3.10 -22.85
CA ALA A 72 -10.02 4.48 -22.59
C ALA A 72 -9.09 4.60 -21.37
N VAL A 73 -9.36 3.83 -20.31
CA VAL A 73 -8.46 3.76 -19.15
C VAL A 73 -7.11 3.15 -19.53
N ALA A 74 -7.11 2.03 -20.26
CA ALA A 74 -5.88 1.39 -20.73
C ALA A 74 -5.05 2.33 -21.60
N ALA A 75 -5.68 3.10 -22.49
CA ALA A 75 -5.01 4.11 -23.31
C ALA A 75 -4.35 5.21 -22.46
N ALA A 76 -5.04 5.69 -21.41
CA ALA A 76 -4.48 6.66 -20.48
C ALA A 76 -3.29 6.06 -19.68
N ILE A 77 -3.38 4.81 -19.23
CA ILE A 77 -2.26 4.11 -18.61
C ILE A 77 -1.06 4.02 -19.59
N GLN A 78 -1.29 3.71 -20.86
CA GLN A 78 -0.21 3.70 -21.86
C GLN A 78 0.42 5.08 -22.06
N GLN A 79 -0.36 6.16 -22.02
CA GLN A 79 0.18 7.52 -22.06
C GLN A 79 1.07 7.81 -20.84
N LEU A 80 0.66 7.41 -19.64
CA LEU A 80 1.50 7.53 -18.43
C LEU A 80 2.80 6.75 -18.56
N ARG A 81 2.74 5.52 -19.09
CA ARG A 81 3.93 4.68 -19.33
C ARG A 81 4.88 5.36 -20.31
N ALA A 82 4.37 5.81 -21.46
CA ALA A 82 5.15 6.50 -22.48
C ALA A 82 5.78 7.80 -21.97
N ALA A 83 5.02 8.64 -21.27
CA ALA A 83 5.52 9.87 -20.67
C ALA A 83 6.63 9.59 -19.64
N THR A 84 6.48 8.53 -18.84
CA THR A 84 7.47 8.11 -17.86
C THR A 84 8.76 7.63 -18.54
N THR A 85 8.67 6.79 -19.57
CA THR A 85 9.85 6.30 -20.30
C THR A 85 10.55 7.39 -21.08
N ASN A 86 9.81 8.30 -21.71
CA ASN A 86 10.37 9.47 -22.41
C ASN A 86 11.11 10.41 -21.46
N ALA A 87 10.76 10.40 -20.16
CA ALA A 87 11.46 11.15 -19.13
C ALA A 87 12.74 10.44 -18.59
N GLY A 88 13.15 9.32 -19.19
CA GLY A 88 14.36 8.56 -18.81
C GLY A 88 14.16 7.62 -17.61
N LEU A 89 12.92 7.34 -17.23
CA LEU A 89 12.57 6.42 -16.15
C LEU A 89 12.17 5.04 -16.70
N GLY A 90 12.16 4.02 -15.85
CA GLY A 90 11.58 2.73 -16.20
C GLY A 90 10.06 2.83 -16.35
N ASN A 91 9.48 1.96 -17.17
CA ASN A 91 8.03 1.81 -17.28
C ASN A 91 7.42 1.64 -15.87
N PRO A 92 6.45 2.45 -15.40
CA PRO A 92 5.96 2.38 -14.02
C PRO A 92 5.44 0.97 -13.67
N TYR A 93 5.55 0.58 -12.40
CA TYR A 93 4.99 -0.66 -11.88
C TYR A 93 3.70 -0.32 -11.13
N ILE A 94 2.56 -0.62 -11.75
CA ILE A 94 1.25 -0.20 -11.27
C ILE A 94 0.51 -1.37 -10.63
N VAL A 95 0.17 -1.21 -9.35
CA VAL A 95 -0.50 -2.22 -8.53
C VAL A 95 -1.97 -1.83 -8.38
N PHE A 96 -2.87 -2.64 -8.91
CA PHE A 96 -4.31 -2.47 -8.67
C PHE A 96 -4.67 -2.90 -7.26
N GLN A 97 -5.42 -2.08 -6.53
CA GLN A 97 -5.88 -2.40 -5.18
C GLN A 97 -7.39 -2.59 -5.16
N GLY A 98 -7.80 -3.83 -4.90
CA GLY A 98 -9.19 -4.24 -4.74
C GLY A 98 -9.36 -5.24 -3.59
N TRP A 99 -10.41 -6.05 -3.67
CA TRP A 99 -10.77 -7.01 -2.61
C TRP A 99 -11.21 -8.38 -3.11
N ASN A 100 -11.19 -8.61 -4.43
CA ASN A 100 -11.58 -9.88 -5.01
C ASN A 100 -10.56 -10.26 -6.08
N ALA A 101 -9.68 -11.22 -5.75
CA ALA A 101 -8.54 -11.57 -6.58
C ALA A 101 -8.89 -11.80 -8.06
N LYS A 102 -10.00 -12.49 -8.36
CA LYS A 102 -10.43 -12.75 -9.74
C LYS A 102 -10.85 -11.47 -10.47
N ASN A 103 -11.67 -10.62 -9.84
CA ASN A 103 -12.10 -9.36 -10.43
C ASN A 103 -10.93 -8.36 -10.54
N ASP A 104 -10.03 -8.37 -9.55
CA ASP A 104 -8.85 -7.54 -9.49
C ASP A 104 -7.87 -7.93 -10.60
N PHE A 105 -7.66 -9.24 -10.84
CA PHE A 105 -6.88 -9.76 -11.96
C PHE A 105 -7.48 -9.34 -13.30
N ASN A 106 -8.80 -9.48 -13.47
CA ASN A 106 -9.48 -9.05 -14.69
C ASN A 106 -9.29 -7.54 -14.92
N THR A 107 -9.43 -6.71 -13.89
CA THR A 107 -9.21 -5.26 -14.00
C THR A 107 -7.75 -4.94 -14.33
N MET A 108 -6.80 -5.64 -13.70
CA MET A 108 -5.37 -5.50 -13.99
C MET A 108 -5.08 -5.78 -15.47
N GLN A 109 -5.66 -6.84 -16.03
CA GLN A 109 -5.52 -7.17 -17.47
C GLN A 109 -6.19 -6.12 -18.35
N GLU A 110 -7.44 -5.76 -18.07
CA GLU A 110 -8.22 -4.78 -18.83
C GLU A 110 -7.51 -3.41 -18.93
N TYR A 111 -6.86 -2.97 -17.86
CA TYR A 111 -6.16 -1.68 -17.81
C TYR A 111 -4.68 -1.78 -18.20
N GLY A 112 -4.13 -2.99 -18.39
CA GLY A 112 -2.70 -3.20 -18.67
C GLY A 112 -1.79 -2.81 -17.50
N LEU A 113 -2.14 -3.24 -16.28
CA LEU A 113 -1.39 -3.01 -15.03
C LEU A 113 -0.43 -4.18 -14.74
N ASP A 114 0.40 -4.05 -13.70
CA ASP A 114 1.52 -4.98 -13.47
C ASP A 114 1.27 -6.00 -12.36
N ALA A 115 0.45 -5.65 -11.38
CA ALA A 115 0.18 -6.44 -10.19
C ALA A 115 -1.19 -6.13 -9.59
N ILE A 116 -1.62 -7.01 -8.69
CA ILE A 116 -2.75 -6.79 -7.80
C ILE A 116 -2.28 -6.73 -6.34
N GLY A 117 -3.11 -6.13 -5.50
CA GLY A 117 -2.97 -6.07 -4.06
C GLY A 117 -4.30 -5.63 -3.45
N ALA A 118 -4.27 -5.26 -2.18
CA ALA A 118 -5.42 -4.70 -1.50
C ALA A 118 -5.07 -3.37 -0.85
N TYR A 119 -6.08 -2.50 -0.69
CA TYR A 119 -5.92 -1.25 0.04
C TYR A 119 -5.97 -1.48 1.54
N ALA A 120 -7.00 -2.19 1.98
CA ALA A 120 -7.26 -2.54 3.38
C ALA A 120 -7.77 -3.98 3.45
N VAL A 121 -7.87 -4.51 4.67
CA VAL A 121 -8.57 -5.78 4.94
C VAL A 121 -9.69 -5.46 5.91
N PHE A 122 -10.94 -5.72 5.50
CA PHE A 122 -12.11 -5.64 6.37
C PHE A 122 -12.58 -7.05 6.76
N THR A 123 -13.23 -7.18 7.90
CA THR A 123 -13.85 -8.45 8.32
C THR A 123 -15.29 -8.54 7.82
N ASP A 124 -15.68 -9.73 7.35
CA ASP A 124 -17.09 -10.04 7.05
C ASP A 124 -17.82 -10.59 8.31
N ALA A 125 -17.08 -10.74 9.41
CA ALA A 125 -17.52 -11.31 10.66
C ALA A 125 -17.91 -10.24 11.70
N THR A 126 -18.67 -10.69 12.69
CA THR A 126 -19.35 -9.93 13.75
C THR A 126 -18.43 -9.05 14.61
N LEU A 127 -19.07 -8.20 15.42
CA LEU A 127 -18.51 -7.47 16.56
C LEU A 127 -17.43 -8.27 17.30
N GLY A 128 -16.26 -7.66 17.51
CA GLY A 128 -15.20 -8.23 18.33
C GLY A 128 -14.39 -9.35 17.67
N THR A 129 -14.37 -9.42 16.33
CA THR A 129 -13.51 -10.35 15.60
C THR A 129 -12.05 -10.15 16.04
N SER A 130 -11.31 -11.24 16.31
CA SER A 130 -9.90 -11.11 16.72
C SER A 130 -9.02 -10.54 15.61
N TYR A 131 -7.97 -9.81 15.97
CA TYR A 131 -6.98 -9.35 15.00
C TYR A 131 -6.38 -10.50 14.18
N MET A 132 -6.10 -11.65 14.81
CA MET A 132 -5.56 -12.83 14.12
C MET A 132 -6.46 -13.33 12.99
N ALA A 133 -7.79 -13.24 13.15
CA ALA A 133 -8.73 -13.60 12.08
C ALA A 133 -8.65 -12.62 10.90
N LEU A 134 -8.47 -11.32 11.18
CA LEU A 134 -8.25 -10.29 10.15
C LEU A 134 -6.92 -10.52 9.41
N ALA A 135 -5.83 -10.76 10.15
CA ALA A 135 -4.53 -11.09 9.57
C ALA A 135 -4.59 -12.39 8.73
N ALA A 136 -5.34 -13.40 9.17
CA ALA A 136 -5.58 -14.61 8.40
C ALA A 136 -6.35 -14.33 7.10
N LYS A 137 -7.31 -13.40 7.11
CA LYS A 137 -7.97 -12.94 5.88
C LYS A 137 -6.97 -12.26 4.94
N GLY A 138 -6.09 -11.41 5.45
CA GLY A 138 -4.99 -10.82 4.68
C GLY A 138 -4.13 -11.89 3.99
N ARG A 139 -3.68 -12.91 4.73
CA ARG A 139 -2.93 -14.05 4.16
C ARG A 139 -3.70 -14.76 3.05
N ARG A 140 -4.99 -15.04 3.25
CA ARG A 140 -5.85 -15.65 2.20
C ARG A 140 -5.95 -14.79 0.95
N MET A 141 -5.91 -13.45 1.07
CA MET A 141 -5.90 -12.56 -0.10
C MET A 141 -4.59 -12.69 -0.90
N TRP A 142 -3.45 -12.91 -0.25
CA TRP A 142 -2.17 -13.13 -0.93
C TRP A 142 -2.22 -14.43 -1.77
N GLU A 143 -2.68 -15.53 -1.16
CA GLU A 143 -2.84 -16.84 -1.81
C GLU A 143 -3.86 -16.80 -2.96
N ALA A 144 -5.00 -16.14 -2.73
CA ALA A 144 -6.01 -15.96 -3.76
C ALA A 144 -5.45 -15.15 -4.93
N GLY A 145 -4.67 -14.10 -4.66
CA GLY A 145 -4.00 -13.30 -5.69
C GLY A 145 -3.03 -14.15 -6.51
N GLN A 146 -2.15 -14.91 -5.85
CA GLN A 146 -1.21 -15.80 -6.53
C GLN A 146 -1.91 -16.84 -7.40
N THR A 147 -3.03 -17.40 -6.93
CA THR A 147 -3.79 -18.45 -7.65
C THR A 147 -4.35 -17.94 -8.99
N THR A 148 -4.54 -16.63 -9.16
CA THR A 148 -4.95 -16.06 -10.45
C THR A 148 -3.83 -16.02 -11.49
N GLY A 149 -2.57 -16.22 -11.09
CA GLY A 149 -1.39 -16.01 -11.92
C GLY A 149 -0.93 -14.55 -11.99
N ALA A 150 -1.54 -13.65 -11.21
CA ALA A 150 -1.09 -12.27 -11.09
C ALA A 150 0.24 -12.15 -10.35
N ASN A 151 0.98 -11.07 -10.63
CA ASN A 151 1.91 -10.56 -9.63
C ASN A 151 1.13 -9.95 -8.45
N VAL A 152 1.66 -10.06 -7.24
CA VAL A 152 1.01 -9.68 -5.99
C VAL A 152 1.91 -8.77 -5.16
N VAL A 153 1.33 -7.70 -4.61
CA VAL A 153 1.88 -6.97 -3.47
C VAL A 153 1.05 -7.33 -2.23
N PRO A 154 1.56 -8.16 -1.30
CA PRO A 154 0.80 -8.57 -0.13
C PRO A 154 0.53 -7.39 0.81
N ILE A 155 -0.67 -7.42 1.40
CA ILE A 155 -1.14 -6.46 2.39
C ILE A 155 -0.90 -6.97 3.83
N VAL A 156 -0.34 -6.14 4.69
CA VAL A 156 -0.31 -6.32 6.15
C VAL A 156 -1.31 -5.35 6.75
N THR A 157 -2.35 -5.85 7.39
CA THR A 157 -3.35 -5.01 8.07
C THR A 157 -2.94 -4.71 9.51
N THR A 158 -3.24 -3.50 9.98
CA THR A 158 -2.99 -3.02 11.36
C THR A 158 -4.26 -2.96 12.20
N GLY A 159 -5.42 -3.33 11.64
CA GLY A 159 -6.71 -3.28 12.30
C GLY A 159 -7.83 -2.87 11.34
N TRP A 160 -9.06 -3.00 11.82
CA TRP A 160 -10.26 -2.49 11.18
C TRP A 160 -11.34 -2.24 12.25
N ASP A 161 -11.64 -0.97 12.53
CA ASP A 161 -12.63 -0.52 13.49
C ASP A 161 -13.12 0.88 13.09
N ASP A 162 -14.16 0.94 12.27
CA ASP A 162 -14.72 2.18 11.76
C ASP A 162 -15.92 2.69 12.59
N ARG A 163 -16.07 2.20 13.82
CA ARG A 163 -17.14 2.63 14.76
C ARG A 163 -17.11 4.11 15.03
N THR A 164 -15.94 4.74 15.01
CA THR A 164 -15.84 6.20 15.20
C THR A 164 -16.62 6.98 14.14
N ARG A 165 -16.78 6.43 12.92
CA ARG A 165 -17.61 7.05 11.87
C ARG A 165 -19.10 7.01 12.22
N VAL A 166 -19.55 5.96 12.89
CA VAL A 166 -20.91 5.85 13.45
C VAL A 166 -21.10 6.86 14.58
N GLU A 167 -20.15 6.90 15.51
CA GLU A 167 -20.20 7.76 16.71
C GLU A 167 -20.16 9.25 16.36
N THR A 168 -19.34 9.63 15.39
CA THR A 168 -19.15 11.02 14.96
C THR A 168 -20.04 11.45 13.81
N LYS A 169 -20.78 10.51 13.19
CA LYS A 169 -21.71 10.74 12.06
C LYS A 169 -21.03 11.46 10.89
N THR A 170 -19.99 10.86 10.34
CA THR A 170 -19.29 11.42 9.18
C THR A 170 -20.24 11.64 7.99
N PRO A 171 -20.15 12.76 7.25
CA PRO A 171 -21.13 13.09 6.20
C PRO A 171 -20.98 12.26 4.90
N TRP A 172 -19.90 11.50 4.73
CA TRP A 172 -19.61 10.73 3.51
C TRP A 172 -19.77 9.21 3.66
N THR A 173 -20.02 8.70 4.86
CA THR A 173 -20.25 7.27 5.11
C THR A 173 -20.94 7.07 6.45
N THR A 174 -21.71 5.99 6.57
CA THR A 174 -22.39 5.63 7.82
C THR A 174 -21.49 4.86 8.79
N GLY A 175 -20.32 4.38 8.34
CA GLY A 175 -19.48 3.46 9.09
C GLY A 175 -20.13 2.09 9.31
N SER A 176 -19.51 1.27 10.16
CA SER A 176 -20.04 -0.01 10.63
C SER A 176 -19.99 -0.09 12.14
N THR A 177 -20.91 -0.87 12.72
CA THR A 177 -20.78 -1.28 14.12
C THR A 177 -19.83 -2.46 14.26
N ASN A 178 -19.61 -3.25 13.20
CA ASN A 178 -18.67 -4.37 13.19
C ASN A 178 -17.23 -3.87 13.32
N TYR A 179 -16.46 -4.50 14.20
CA TYR A 179 -15.08 -4.12 14.47
C TYR A 179 -14.22 -5.33 14.78
N THR A 180 -12.91 -5.14 14.60
CA THR A 180 -11.89 -6.08 15.05
C THR A 180 -11.24 -5.58 16.34
N LEU A 181 -10.85 -6.50 17.21
CA LEU A 181 -10.00 -6.17 18.34
C LEU A 181 -8.64 -5.69 17.83
N PRO A 182 -8.03 -4.67 18.47
CA PRO A 182 -6.72 -4.18 18.06
C PRO A 182 -5.66 -5.28 18.21
N PRO A 183 -4.64 -5.33 17.33
CA PRO A 183 -3.50 -6.22 17.52
C PRO A 183 -2.74 -5.90 18.80
N THR A 184 -2.24 -6.94 19.45
CA THR A 184 -1.03 -6.80 20.26
C THR A 184 0.17 -6.46 19.38
N PRO A 185 1.21 -5.78 19.90
CA PRO A 185 2.42 -5.48 19.12
C PRO A 185 3.07 -6.74 18.52
N ALA A 186 3.03 -7.86 19.24
CA ALA A 186 3.58 -9.14 18.79
C ALA A 186 2.78 -9.75 17.62
N GLU A 187 1.45 -9.73 17.66
CA GLU A 187 0.62 -10.21 16.55
C GLU A 187 0.87 -9.40 15.27
N LEU A 188 0.97 -8.08 15.39
CA LEU A 188 1.26 -7.20 14.27
C LEU A 188 2.66 -7.45 13.68
N ALA A 189 3.68 -7.60 14.52
CA ALA A 189 5.04 -7.94 14.07
C ALA A 189 5.11 -9.32 13.41
N ASN A 190 4.38 -10.31 13.94
CA ASN A 190 4.30 -11.64 13.35
C ASN A 190 3.55 -11.62 12.00
N HIS A 191 2.49 -10.83 11.87
CA HIS A 191 1.80 -10.69 10.58
C HIS A 191 2.71 -10.06 9.51
N LEU A 192 3.52 -9.06 9.88
CA LEU A 192 4.54 -8.53 8.98
C LEU A 192 5.60 -9.59 8.64
N ALA A 193 6.04 -10.38 9.62
CA ALA A 193 6.97 -11.48 9.39
C ALA A 193 6.44 -12.48 8.35
N ASP A 194 5.16 -12.86 8.46
CA ASP A 194 4.49 -13.72 7.50
C ASP A 194 4.53 -13.12 6.09
N ALA A 195 4.23 -11.82 5.95
CA ALA A 195 4.21 -11.15 4.64
C ALA A 195 5.61 -11.07 4.01
N LEU A 196 6.64 -10.79 4.81
CA LEU A 196 8.04 -10.75 4.36
C LEU A 196 8.49 -12.15 3.90
N ASN A 197 8.23 -13.18 4.71
CA ASN A 197 8.54 -14.57 4.38
C ASN A 197 7.80 -15.03 3.12
N TRP A 198 6.50 -14.73 3.03
CA TRP A 198 5.70 -15.06 1.86
C TRP A 198 6.21 -14.36 0.60
N THR A 199 6.52 -13.07 0.70
CA THR A 199 7.10 -12.29 -0.41
C THR A 199 8.41 -12.91 -0.88
N ARG A 200 9.27 -13.35 0.04
CA ARG A 200 10.55 -13.98 -0.30
C ARG A 200 10.36 -15.32 -0.99
N ASN A 201 9.49 -16.17 -0.45
CA ASN A 201 9.24 -17.52 -0.98
C ASN A 201 8.52 -17.51 -2.34
N HIS A 202 7.92 -16.37 -2.70
CA HIS A 202 7.18 -16.19 -3.96
C HIS A 202 7.85 -15.21 -4.94
N ARG A 203 9.14 -14.91 -4.74
CA ARG A 203 9.83 -13.84 -5.49
C ARG A 203 9.91 -14.06 -6.99
N THR A 204 10.00 -15.32 -7.42
CA THR A 204 10.14 -15.67 -8.84
C THR A 204 8.81 -15.93 -9.53
N ASN A 205 7.72 -16.20 -8.80
CA ASN A 205 6.44 -16.60 -9.38
C ASN A 205 5.29 -15.61 -9.14
N ALA A 206 5.34 -14.77 -8.10
CA ALA A 206 4.25 -13.83 -7.81
C ALA A 206 4.71 -12.45 -7.30
N THR A 207 5.89 -12.29 -6.69
CA THR A 207 6.26 -11.02 -6.04
C THR A 207 7.54 -10.40 -6.62
N PRO A 208 7.66 -10.20 -7.95
CA PRO A 208 8.90 -9.72 -8.56
C PRO A 208 9.32 -8.33 -8.03
N ALA A 209 8.36 -7.49 -7.63
CA ALA A 209 8.63 -6.17 -7.05
C ALA A 209 9.20 -6.22 -5.63
N ASN A 210 9.21 -7.37 -4.96
CA ASN A 210 9.70 -7.54 -3.58
C ASN A 210 9.20 -6.44 -2.63
N THR A 211 7.89 -6.22 -2.64
CA THR A 211 7.23 -5.11 -1.96
C THR A 211 6.10 -5.66 -1.10
N VAL A 212 5.96 -5.14 0.11
CA VAL A 212 4.83 -5.38 1.03
C VAL A 212 4.16 -4.04 1.30
N LEU A 213 2.83 -4.00 1.32
CA LEU A 213 2.08 -2.82 1.74
C LEU A 213 1.57 -3.00 3.17
N ILE A 214 1.82 -2.03 4.05
CA ILE A 214 1.26 -2.02 5.40
C ILE A 214 0.13 -0.99 5.45
N TYR A 215 -1.09 -1.46 5.69
CA TYR A 215 -2.27 -0.65 5.94
C TYR A 215 -2.42 -0.47 7.45
N ALA A 216 -2.30 0.73 8.03
CA ALA A 216 -1.93 2.00 7.40
C ALA A 216 -1.12 2.85 8.39
N TRP A 217 -0.57 3.98 7.92
CA TRP A 217 0.09 4.94 8.82
C TRP A 217 -0.92 5.58 9.77
N ASN A 218 -2.04 6.10 9.25
CA ASN A 218 -2.95 6.98 9.99
C ASN A 218 -4.43 6.90 9.56
N GLU A 219 -4.91 5.75 9.12
CA GLU A 219 -6.35 5.51 8.86
C GLU A 219 -7.08 5.30 10.19
N ASN A 220 -6.98 6.31 11.06
CA ASN A 220 -7.45 6.27 12.44
C ASN A 220 -8.98 6.13 12.50
N ASP A 221 -9.70 6.72 11.54
CA ASP A 221 -11.16 6.61 11.48
C ASP A 221 -11.63 5.25 10.93
N GLU A 222 -10.71 4.43 10.40
CA GLU A 222 -10.93 3.04 10.01
C GLU A 222 -10.32 2.04 11.01
N GLY A 223 -9.72 2.53 12.10
CA GLY A 223 -9.03 1.67 13.07
C GLY A 223 -7.74 1.01 12.56
N GLY A 224 -7.15 1.54 11.48
CA GLY A 224 -5.88 1.09 10.92
C GLY A 224 -4.76 2.12 11.11
N TRP A 225 -3.87 1.92 12.08
CA TRP A 225 -2.81 2.89 12.37
C TRP A 225 -1.48 2.29 12.85
N LEU A 226 -0.40 2.98 12.47
CA LEU A 226 0.96 2.84 13.00
C LEU A 226 1.46 4.12 13.66
N VAL A 227 0.87 5.27 13.33
CA VAL A 227 1.24 6.56 13.92
C VAL A 227 1.14 6.45 15.44
N PRO A 228 2.14 6.92 16.21
CA PRO A 228 2.06 6.91 17.66
C PRO A 228 0.80 7.64 18.15
N THR A 229 0.15 7.07 19.17
CA THR A 229 -1.04 7.64 19.81
C THR A 229 -0.72 8.03 21.25
N LEU A 230 -1.73 8.39 22.05
CA LEU A 230 -1.57 8.67 23.47
C LEU A 230 -2.05 7.47 24.31
N ASN A 231 -1.35 7.19 25.40
CA ASN A 231 -1.84 6.37 26.50
C ASN A 231 -2.87 7.16 27.34
N PRO A 232 -3.63 6.49 28.23
CA PRO A 232 -4.60 7.18 29.10
C PRO A 232 -3.98 8.27 29.99
N ASP A 233 -2.69 8.16 30.32
CA ASP A 233 -1.94 9.14 31.11
C ASP A 233 -1.36 10.30 30.27
N GLY A 234 -1.62 10.32 28.96
CA GLY A 234 -1.11 11.32 28.02
C GLY A 234 0.31 11.06 27.51
N SER A 235 0.99 10.01 27.96
CA SER A 235 2.29 9.61 27.40
C SER A 235 2.15 9.04 25.98
N THR A 236 3.23 9.07 25.20
CA THR A 236 3.21 8.52 23.83
C THR A 236 3.13 7.00 23.84
N ASN A 237 2.17 6.44 23.11
CA ASN A 237 2.12 5.04 22.75
C ASN A 237 2.70 4.83 21.34
N ALA A 238 3.88 4.21 21.27
CA ALA A 238 4.55 3.89 20.01
C ALA A 238 4.77 2.37 19.84
N ASP A 239 4.03 1.53 20.56
CA ASP A 239 4.33 0.09 20.68
C ASP A 239 4.21 -0.63 19.34
N ARG A 240 3.18 -0.29 18.54
CA ARG A 240 3.00 -0.83 17.18
C ARG A 240 4.19 -0.51 16.29
N LEU A 241 4.59 0.76 16.25
CA LEU A 241 5.70 1.22 15.43
C LEU A 241 7.03 0.59 15.89
N THR A 242 7.23 0.48 17.20
CA THR A 242 8.42 -0.14 17.79
C THR A 242 8.52 -1.62 17.40
N ALA A 243 7.42 -2.36 17.48
CA ALA A 243 7.39 -3.78 17.12
C ALA A 243 7.64 -4.01 15.61
N ILE A 244 7.01 -3.22 14.74
CA ILE A 244 7.28 -3.26 13.29
C ILE A 244 8.74 -2.89 12.98
N ALA A 245 9.26 -1.84 13.61
CA ALA A 245 10.64 -1.40 13.40
C ALA A 245 11.65 -2.47 13.83
N ALA A 246 11.45 -3.12 14.97
CA ALA A 246 12.29 -4.22 15.43
C ALA A 246 12.29 -5.37 14.40
N LYS A 247 11.12 -5.73 13.86
CA LYS A 247 11.01 -6.79 12.85
C LYS A 247 11.73 -6.43 11.54
N LEU A 248 11.57 -5.20 11.05
CA LEU A 248 12.22 -4.74 9.82
C LEU A 248 13.75 -4.63 9.95
N LYS A 249 14.25 -4.21 11.12
CA LYS A 249 15.69 -4.21 11.41
C LYS A 249 16.26 -5.62 11.36
N HIS A 250 15.62 -6.55 12.07
CA HIS A 250 16.03 -7.95 12.06
C HIS A 250 15.98 -8.57 10.65
N GLU A 251 14.95 -8.27 9.87
CA GLU A 251 14.86 -8.71 8.46
C GLU A 251 16.04 -8.18 7.62
N THR A 252 16.39 -6.91 7.80
CA THR A 252 17.51 -6.27 7.07
C THR A 252 18.86 -6.89 7.43
N GLU A 253 19.06 -7.22 8.71
CA GLU A 253 20.28 -7.83 9.23
C GLU A 253 20.44 -9.29 8.78
N THR A 254 19.35 -10.05 8.75
CA THR A 254 19.37 -11.49 8.45
C THR A 254 19.21 -11.80 6.96
N ASN A 255 18.61 -10.90 6.18
CA ASN A 255 18.30 -11.09 4.76
C ASN A 255 18.60 -9.82 3.94
N PRO A 256 19.88 -9.41 3.83
CA PRO A 256 20.23 -8.18 3.12
C PRO A 256 19.81 -8.25 1.64
N ALA A 257 19.25 -7.15 1.13
CA ALA A 257 18.90 -7.05 -0.28
C ALA A 257 20.16 -7.21 -1.15
N PRO A 258 20.09 -7.93 -2.29
CA PRO A 258 21.23 -8.05 -3.20
C PRO A 258 21.72 -6.65 -3.62
N GLY A 259 22.99 -6.35 -3.36
CA GLY A 259 23.64 -5.11 -3.79
C GLY A 259 23.55 -3.91 -2.83
N LYS A 260 22.98 -4.06 -1.62
CA LYS A 260 23.19 -3.07 -0.54
C LYS A 260 24.12 -3.67 0.51
N ASN A 261 25.41 -3.34 0.42
CA ASN A 261 26.32 -3.52 1.55
C ASN A 261 25.71 -2.79 2.76
N LEU A 262 25.58 -3.49 3.89
CA LEU A 262 25.19 -2.89 5.16
C LEU A 262 26.14 -1.71 5.42
N ALA A 263 25.60 -0.51 5.58
CA ALA A 263 26.40 0.58 6.12
C ALA A 263 26.88 0.13 7.51
N PRO A 264 28.16 0.33 7.87
CA PRO A 264 28.65 -0.06 9.18
C PRO A 264 27.79 0.60 10.25
N SER A 265 27.46 -0.18 11.28
CA SER A 265 26.71 0.26 12.44
C SER A 265 27.29 1.57 12.94
N ILE A 266 26.45 2.61 13.04
CA ILE A 266 26.82 3.84 13.72
C ILE A 266 27.04 3.45 15.18
N GLN A 267 28.31 3.30 15.56
CA GLN A 267 28.71 3.23 16.95
C GLN A 267 28.21 4.51 17.61
N GLN A 268 27.50 4.35 18.73
CA GLN A 268 27.16 5.45 19.60
C GLN A 268 28.48 6.09 20.05
N GLU A 269 28.71 7.34 19.65
CA GLU A 269 29.77 8.16 20.24
C GLU A 269 29.35 8.61 21.65
N PRO A 270 30.33 8.81 22.55
CA PRO A 270 30.16 8.88 24.01
C PRO A 270 29.35 10.07 24.52
#